data_AF-A0A0D1EI12-F1
#
_entry.id   AF-A0A0D1EI12-F1
#
_cell.length_a   1.000
_cell.length_b   1.000
_cell.length_c   1.000
_cell.angle_alpha   90.00
_cell.angle_beta   90.00
_cell.angle_gamma   90.00
#
_symmetry.space_group_name_H-M   'P 1'
#
loop_
_entity.id
_entity.type
_entity.pdbx_description
1 polymer ?
#
loop_
_entity_poly.entity_id
_entity_poly.type
_entity_poly.pdbx_seq_one_letter_code
_entity_poly.pdbx_strand_id
1 'polypeptide(L)'
;MTLTARAFGQMTLPKQVAIAIAGSALIAIAAKIQVPMFPVPMTLQVLTVLFVGLAFGARLGAATVALYLAEGLAGLPVFTTTTPPGPAAFAGPTAGFLVGFVPMAFVAGLAAGCGWLAMIAACVAATAVLYVFGMAWPLGLATVFGIQAGWAALAPAAAFGAFMVPFLIGDAVKIALAVLLAAGGRALLRR
;
A
#
# COMPACT_ATOMS: atom_id res chain seq x y z
N MET A 1 -11.90 15.24 -9.71
CA MET A 1 -12.97 14.66 -8.85
C MET A 1 -12.68 13.18 -8.64
N THR A 2 -12.66 12.72 -7.39
CA THR A 2 -12.33 11.33 -7.02
C THR A 2 -13.46 10.37 -7.40
N LEU A 3 -13.19 9.06 -7.37
CA LEU A 3 -14.23 8.04 -7.61
C LEU A 3 -15.32 8.08 -6.53
N THR A 4 -14.92 8.22 -5.28
CA THR A 4 -15.84 8.26 -4.14
C THR A 4 -16.76 9.48 -4.18
N ALA A 5 -16.23 10.65 -4.52
CA ALA A 5 -17.04 11.86 -4.69
C ALA A 5 -18.03 11.71 -5.85
N ARG A 6 -17.69 10.94 -6.90
CA ARG A 6 -18.60 10.66 -8.02
C ARG A 6 -19.69 9.67 -7.65
N ALA A 7 -19.33 8.59 -6.97
CA ALA A 7 -20.26 7.55 -6.59
C ALA A 7 -21.26 8.02 -5.52
N PHE A 8 -20.82 8.84 -4.56
CA PHE A 8 -21.60 9.15 -3.36
C PHE A 8 -21.92 10.63 -3.17
N GLY A 9 -21.51 11.49 -4.11
CA GLY A 9 -21.74 12.93 -4.05
C GLY A 9 -20.98 13.61 -2.90
N GLN A 10 -21.69 14.38 -2.08
CA GLN A 10 -21.10 15.03 -0.90
C GLN A 10 -20.56 13.99 0.09
N MET A 11 -19.27 14.11 0.39
CA MET A 11 -18.51 13.23 1.26
C MET A 11 -18.64 13.64 2.73
N THR A 12 -19.79 13.34 3.35
CA THR A 12 -19.99 13.55 4.80
C THR A 12 -19.05 12.66 5.62
N LEU A 13 -18.79 13.04 6.88
CA LEU A 13 -17.91 12.26 7.76
C LEU A 13 -18.33 10.78 7.89
N PRO A 14 -19.62 10.42 8.11
CA PRO A 14 -20.03 9.01 8.18
C PRO A 14 -19.73 8.23 6.91
N LYS A 15 -19.92 8.85 5.73
CA LYS A 15 -19.57 8.22 4.44
C LYS A 15 -18.07 7.99 4.31
N GLN A 16 -17.26 8.96 4.70
CA GLN A 16 -15.80 8.83 4.67
C GLN A 16 -15.33 7.69 5.58
N VAL A 17 -15.89 7.58 6.79
CA VAL A 17 -15.59 6.49 7.73
C VAL A 17 -16.00 5.14 7.14
N ALA A 18 -17.21 5.01 6.60
CA ALA A 18 -17.67 3.75 5.99
C ALA A 18 -16.78 3.33 4.80
N ILE A 19 -16.38 4.29 3.96
CA ILE A 19 -15.47 4.05 2.84
C ILE A 19 -14.08 3.65 3.31
N ALA A 20 -13.56 4.27 4.38
CA ALA A 20 -12.28 3.91 4.95
C ALA A 20 -12.30 2.48 5.53
N ILE A 21 -13.36 2.09 6.24
CA ILE A 21 -13.52 0.71 6.76
C ILE A 21 -13.61 -0.30 5.60
N ALA A 22 -14.40 0.00 4.56
CA ALA A 22 -14.49 -0.87 3.39
C ALA A 22 -13.14 -0.98 2.66
N GLY A 23 -12.40 0.12 2.57
CA GLY A 23 -11.07 0.17 1.98
C GLY A 23 -10.02 -0.58 2.80
N SER A 24 -10.02 -0.46 4.13
CA SER A 24 -9.11 -1.21 5.01
C SER A 24 -9.38 -2.70 4.92
N ALA A 25 -10.65 -3.12 4.92
CA ALA A 25 -11.04 -4.51 4.70
C ALA A 25 -10.58 -5.05 3.33
N LEU A 26 -10.70 -4.25 2.26
CA LEU A 26 -10.19 -4.62 0.93
C LEU A 26 -8.67 -4.81 0.93
N ILE A 27 -7.93 -3.93 1.61
CA ILE A 27 -6.47 -4.07 1.76
C ILE A 27 -6.14 -5.33 2.56
N ALA A 28 -6.87 -5.62 3.63
CA ALA A 28 -6.68 -6.82 4.45
C ALA A 28 -6.91 -8.10 3.65
N ILE A 29 -7.97 -8.17 2.83
CA ILE A 29 -8.22 -9.31 1.94
C ILE A 29 -7.07 -9.45 0.93
N ALA A 30 -6.64 -8.35 0.32
CA ALA A 30 -5.52 -8.35 -0.64
C ALA A 30 -4.19 -8.76 -0.01
N ALA A 31 -4.00 -8.53 1.30
CA ALA A 31 -2.84 -8.99 2.07
C ALA A 31 -2.76 -10.51 2.20
N LYS A 32 -3.89 -11.23 2.11
CA LYS A 32 -3.92 -12.68 2.18
C LYS A 32 -3.66 -13.35 0.83
N ILE A 33 -3.87 -12.62 -0.27
CA ILE A 33 -3.59 -13.12 -1.62
C ILE A 33 -2.13 -12.86 -1.93
N GLN A 34 -1.31 -13.89 -1.75
CA GLN A 34 0.14 -13.77 -1.86
C GLN A 34 0.78 -14.96 -2.58
N VAL A 35 1.87 -14.67 -3.30
CA VAL A 35 2.85 -15.67 -3.69
C VAL A 35 3.86 -15.79 -2.54
N PRO A 36 4.00 -16.97 -1.91
CA PRO A 36 4.96 -17.16 -0.84
C PRO A 36 6.38 -16.91 -1.32
N MET A 37 7.05 -15.94 -0.73
CA MET A 37 8.45 -15.58 -0.98
C MET A 37 9.12 -15.23 0.35
N PHE A 38 10.43 -15.39 0.43
CA PHE A 38 11.22 -15.05 1.61
C PHE A 38 12.26 -13.97 1.25
N PRO A 39 12.50 -12.97 2.10
CA PRO A 39 11.89 -12.72 3.42
C PRO A 39 10.55 -11.98 3.37
N VAL A 40 10.17 -11.47 2.20
CA VAL A 40 8.96 -10.68 2.01
C VAL A 40 8.05 -11.37 0.99
N PRO A 41 6.81 -11.73 1.33
CA PRO A 41 5.87 -12.30 0.37
C PRO A 41 5.42 -11.26 -0.64
N MET A 42 5.16 -11.68 -1.88
CA MET A 42 4.54 -10.80 -2.88
C MET A 42 3.02 -10.87 -2.75
N THR A 43 2.38 -9.78 -2.33
CA THR A 43 0.93 -9.73 -2.11
C THR A 43 0.21 -8.82 -3.12
N LEU A 44 -1.12 -8.84 -3.12
CA LEU A 44 -1.94 -7.85 -3.84
C LEU A 44 -2.09 -6.53 -3.10
N GLN A 45 -1.47 -6.32 -1.93
CA GLN A 45 -1.62 -5.07 -1.17
C GLN A 45 -1.17 -3.84 -1.95
N VAL A 46 -0.04 -3.92 -2.65
CA VAL A 46 0.49 -2.82 -3.48
C VAL A 46 -0.56 -2.34 -4.49
N LEU A 47 -1.24 -3.28 -5.17
CA LEU A 47 -2.33 -2.97 -6.10
C LEU A 47 -3.47 -2.22 -5.40
N THR A 48 -3.94 -2.78 -4.28
CA THR A 48 -5.08 -2.22 -3.55
C THR A 48 -4.77 -0.86 -2.94
N VAL A 49 -3.57 -0.66 -2.41
CA VAL A 49 -3.13 0.62 -1.83
C VAL A 49 -3.04 1.71 -2.90
N LEU A 50 -2.49 1.40 -4.08
CA LEU A 50 -2.51 2.32 -5.23
C LEU A 50 -3.93 2.65 -5.65
N PHE A 51 -4.80 1.63 -5.79
CA PHE A 51 -6.19 1.82 -6.18
C PHE A 51 -6.96 2.66 -5.16
N VAL A 52 -6.83 2.38 -3.85
CA VAL A 52 -7.44 3.16 -2.77
C VAL A 52 -7.00 4.62 -2.84
N GLY A 53 -5.71 4.89 -3.05
CA GLY A 53 -5.21 6.25 -3.28
C GLY A 53 -5.89 6.93 -4.47
N LEU A 54 -5.84 6.30 -5.66
CA LEU A 54 -6.43 6.84 -6.89
C LEU A 54 -7.95 7.02 -6.80
N ALA A 55 -8.65 6.15 -6.08
CA ALA A 55 -10.09 6.13 -5.97
C ALA A 55 -10.61 7.12 -4.92
N PHE A 56 -9.97 7.16 -3.74
CA PHE A 56 -10.47 7.91 -2.60
C PHE A 56 -9.86 9.32 -2.53
N GLY A 57 -8.74 9.54 -3.23
CA GLY A 57 -7.95 10.76 -3.18
C GLY A 57 -6.87 10.71 -2.10
N ALA A 58 -5.92 11.64 -2.17
CA ALA A 58 -4.71 11.62 -1.33
C ALA A 58 -5.00 11.52 0.18
N ARG A 59 -5.89 12.36 0.71
CA ARG A 59 -6.18 12.42 2.15
C ARG A 59 -6.95 11.20 2.66
N LEU A 60 -8.08 10.87 2.01
CA LEU A 60 -8.92 9.75 2.45
C LEU A 60 -8.24 8.40 2.17
N GLY A 61 -7.50 8.27 1.07
CA GLY A 61 -6.71 7.08 0.77
C GLY A 61 -5.63 6.84 1.82
N ALA A 62 -4.85 7.86 2.18
CA ALA A 62 -3.86 7.76 3.25
C ALA A 62 -4.50 7.43 4.61
N ALA A 63 -5.63 8.08 4.95
CA ALA A 63 -6.37 7.78 6.19
C ALA A 63 -6.90 6.34 6.22
N THR A 64 -7.32 5.80 5.08
CA THR A 64 -7.76 4.40 4.93
C THR A 64 -6.63 3.42 5.22
N VAL A 65 -5.43 3.69 4.69
CA VAL A 65 -4.26 2.85 4.97
C VAL A 65 -3.80 3.02 6.43
N ALA A 66 -3.86 4.22 6.99
CA ALA A 66 -3.56 4.44 8.40
C ALA A 66 -4.52 3.67 9.31
N LEU A 67 -5.81 3.63 8.99
CA LEU A 67 -6.80 2.80 9.67
C LEU A 67 -6.43 1.31 9.59
N TYR A 68 -6.08 0.81 8.40
CA TYR A 68 -5.59 -0.56 8.21
C TYR A 68 -4.39 -0.90 9.11
N LEU A 69 -3.42 0.01 9.23
CA LEU A 69 -2.29 -0.19 10.14
C LEU A 69 -2.71 -0.16 11.61
N ALA A 70 -3.64 0.72 11.97
CA ALA A 70 -4.17 0.81 13.34
C ALA A 70 -4.94 -0.46 13.74
N GLU A 71 -5.73 -1.04 12.83
CA GLU A 71 -6.39 -2.34 13.02
C GLU A 71 -5.36 -3.44 13.30
N GLY A 72 -4.31 -3.52 12.49
CA GLY A 72 -3.24 -4.49 12.69
C GLY A 72 -2.46 -4.28 13.99
N LEU A 73 -2.20 -3.02 14.37
CA LEU A 73 -1.57 -2.67 15.63
C LEU A 73 -2.44 -3.04 16.85
N ALA A 74 -3.76 -2.90 16.72
CA ALA A 74 -4.73 -3.33 17.72
C ALA A 74 -4.87 -4.85 17.85
N GLY A 75 -4.13 -5.63 17.05
CA GLY A 75 -4.09 -7.09 17.13
C GLY A 75 -5.02 -7.80 16.15
N LEU A 76 -5.71 -7.09 15.26
CA LEU A 76 -6.53 -7.74 14.25
C LEU A 76 -5.62 -8.44 13.21
N PRO A 77 -5.98 -9.63 12.71
CA PRO A 77 -5.16 -10.41 11.79
C PRO A 77 -5.25 -9.90 10.34
N VAL A 78 -5.02 -8.60 10.11
CA VAL A 78 -5.22 -7.93 8.81
C VAL A 78 -3.99 -7.94 7.90
N PHE A 79 -2.80 -8.21 8.44
CA PHE A 79 -1.55 -8.27 7.67
C PHE A 79 -1.38 -9.58 6.89
N THR A 80 -0.26 -9.74 6.19
CA THR A 80 0.07 -10.98 5.46
C THR A 80 0.06 -12.19 6.40
N THR A 81 -0.14 -13.40 5.87
CA THR A 81 -0.22 -14.62 6.71
C THR A 81 1.09 -14.93 7.45
N THR A 82 2.20 -14.40 6.98
CA THR A 82 3.54 -14.52 7.59
C THR A 82 3.83 -13.40 8.60
N THR A 83 2.97 -12.40 8.73
CA THR A 83 3.14 -11.29 9.68
C THR A 83 2.33 -11.56 10.95
N PRO A 84 2.94 -11.51 12.14
CA PRO A 84 2.21 -11.66 13.39
C PRO A 84 1.23 -10.48 13.61
N PRO A 85 0.09 -10.69 14.27
CA PRO A 85 -0.79 -9.59 14.65
C PRO A 85 -0.17 -8.70 15.73
N GLY A 86 -0.66 -7.46 15.86
CA GLY A 86 -0.27 -6.54 16.91
C GLY A 86 1.07 -5.84 16.67
N PRO A 87 1.68 -5.25 17.72
CA PRO A 87 2.92 -4.49 17.60
C PRO A 87 4.10 -5.27 17.01
N ALA A 88 4.12 -6.59 17.20
CA ALA A 88 5.15 -7.47 16.64
C ALA A 88 5.22 -7.42 15.10
N ALA A 89 4.13 -7.04 14.43
CA ALA A 89 4.10 -6.84 12.97
C ALA A 89 5.17 -5.83 12.50
N PHE A 90 5.48 -4.84 13.34
CA PHE A 90 6.40 -3.74 13.03
C PHE A 90 7.86 -4.06 13.38
N ALA A 91 8.15 -5.26 13.89
CA ALA A 91 9.50 -5.75 14.13
C ALA A 91 10.00 -6.73 13.05
N GLY A 92 9.15 -7.10 12.09
CA GLY A 92 9.46 -8.05 11.02
C GLY A 92 10.08 -7.42 9.77
N PRO A 93 10.45 -8.24 8.76
CA PRO A 93 11.06 -7.76 7.52
C PRO A 93 10.12 -6.86 6.70
N THR A 94 8.81 -7.00 6.86
CA THR A 94 7.81 -6.24 6.10
C THR A 94 7.48 -4.87 6.70
N ALA A 95 7.99 -4.54 7.89
CA ALA A 95 7.59 -3.35 8.64
C ALA A 95 7.83 -2.04 7.87
N GLY A 96 8.96 -1.93 7.17
CA GLY A 96 9.25 -0.78 6.30
C GLY A 96 8.19 -0.56 5.22
N PHE A 97 7.70 -1.64 4.59
CA PHE A 97 6.64 -1.54 3.60
C PHE A 97 5.29 -1.18 4.22
N LEU A 98 4.96 -1.75 5.40
CA LEU A 98 3.72 -1.41 6.12
C LEU A 98 3.64 0.10 6.37
N VAL A 99 4.71 0.69 6.92
CA VAL A 99 4.79 2.13 7.15
C VAL A 99 4.75 2.91 5.83
N GLY A 100 5.47 2.43 4.81
CA GLY A 100 5.53 3.04 3.47
C GLY A 100 4.20 3.06 2.71
N PHE A 101 3.23 2.20 3.04
CA PHE A 101 1.93 2.18 2.36
C PHE A 101 1.11 3.47 2.58
N VAL A 102 1.26 4.15 3.71
CA VAL A 102 0.53 5.39 3.98
C VAL A 102 0.94 6.51 3.02
N PRO A 103 2.24 6.89 2.91
CA PRO A 103 2.65 7.90 1.94
C PRO A 103 2.50 7.42 0.49
N MET A 104 2.61 6.12 0.21
CA MET A 104 2.30 5.55 -1.11
C MET A 104 0.85 5.87 -1.53
N ALA A 105 -0.15 5.60 -0.67
CA ALA A 105 -1.55 5.91 -0.97
C ALA A 105 -1.78 7.41 -1.14
N PHE A 106 -1.12 8.24 -0.34
CA PHE A 106 -1.19 9.69 -0.47
C PHE A 106 -0.70 10.14 -1.85
N VAL A 107 0.50 9.72 -2.26
CA VAL A 107 1.12 10.10 -3.53
C VAL A 107 0.30 9.62 -4.72
N ALA A 108 -0.17 8.36 -4.69
CA ALA A 108 -1.07 7.86 -5.73
C ALA A 108 -2.35 8.70 -5.82
N GLY A 109 -2.93 9.06 -4.67
CA GLY A 109 -4.15 9.85 -4.61
C GLY A 109 -4.02 11.31 -5.03
N LEU A 110 -2.81 11.84 -5.24
CA LEU A 110 -2.62 13.16 -5.86
C LEU A 110 -3.10 13.18 -7.31
N ALA A 111 -3.06 12.04 -8.01
CA ALA A 111 -3.59 11.90 -9.37
C ALA A 111 -5.07 11.47 -9.41
N ALA A 112 -5.78 11.48 -8.28
CA ALA A 112 -7.18 11.09 -8.23
C ALA A 112 -8.06 12.05 -9.05
N GLY A 113 -8.61 11.56 -10.15
CA GLY A 113 -9.38 12.39 -11.09
C GLY A 113 -8.60 12.87 -12.32
N CYS A 114 -7.29 12.62 -12.38
CA CYS A 114 -6.44 12.96 -13.53
C CYS A 114 -6.54 11.93 -14.67
N GLY A 115 -5.97 12.24 -15.84
CA GLY A 115 -5.86 11.31 -16.97
C GLY A 115 -4.93 10.11 -16.67
N TRP A 116 -5.07 9.04 -17.44
CA TRP A 116 -4.37 7.76 -17.21
C TRP A 116 -2.84 7.91 -17.14
N LEU A 117 -2.22 8.75 -17.98
CA LEU A 117 -0.79 9.03 -17.94
C LEU A 117 -0.33 9.62 -16.59
N ALA A 118 -1.06 10.60 -16.07
CA ALA A 118 -0.76 11.20 -14.77
C ALA A 118 -0.96 10.20 -13.62
N MET A 119 -1.94 9.29 -13.75
CA MET A 119 -2.14 8.22 -12.78
C MET A 119 -0.98 7.21 -12.78
N ILE A 120 -0.49 6.80 -13.96
CA ILE A 120 0.69 5.94 -14.08
C ILE A 120 1.90 6.61 -13.44
N ALA A 121 2.18 7.88 -13.78
CA ALA A 121 3.30 8.62 -13.22
C ALA A 121 3.22 8.72 -11.68
N ALA A 122 2.03 9.02 -11.13
CA ALA A 122 1.81 9.07 -9.70
C ALA A 122 1.95 7.69 -9.03
N CYS A 123 1.49 6.62 -9.67
CA CYS A 123 1.65 5.26 -9.15
C CYS A 123 3.12 4.81 -9.17
N VAL A 124 3.89 5.15 -10.21
CA VAL A 124 5.34 4.89 -10.24
C VAL A 124 6.04 5.65 -9.11
N ALA A 125 5.72 6.94 -8.93
CA ALA A 125 6.25 7.74 -7.84
C ALA A 125 5.84 7.17 -6.46
N ALA A 126 4.59 6.74 -6.30
CA ALA A 126 4.09 6.13 -5.07
C ALA A 126 4.82 4.81 -4.75
N THR A 127 5.05 3.95 -5.75
CA THR A 127 5.82 2.71 -5.58
C THR A 127 7.29 3.00 -5.27
N ALA A 128 7.89 4.04 -5.85
CA ALA A 128 9.23 4.49 -5.47
C ALA A 128 9.29 4.92 -4.00
N VAL A 129 8.28 5.69 -3.53
CA VAL A 129 8.14 6.05 -2.12
C VAL A 129 8.01 4.81 -1.23
N LEU A 130 7.20 3.83 -1.62
CA LEU A 130 7.10 2.56 -0.90
C LEU A 130 8.48 1.90 -0.73
N TYR A 131 9.29 1.84 -1.79
CA TYR A 131 10.63 1.28 -1.72
C TYR A 131 11.60 2.10 -0.87
N VAL A 132 11.46 3.41 -0.77
CA VAL A 132 12.28 4.22 0.15
C VAL A 132 12.13 3.70 1.58
N PHE A 133 10.88 3.52 2.04
CA PHE A 133 10.63 2.99 3.40
C PHE A 133 10.95 1.50 3.51
N GLY A 134 10.57 0.71 2.51
CA GLY A 134 10.81 -0.73 2.46
C GLY A 134 12.29 -1.11 2.46
N MET A 135 13.15 -0.28 1.86
CA MET A 135 14.60 -0.48 1.80
C MET A 135 15.34 0.13 2.97
N ALA A 136 14.92 1.31 3.47
CA ALA A 136 15.53 1.92 4.65
C ALA A 136 15.49 0.99 5.88
N TRP A 137 14.45 0.14 5.96
CA TRP A 137 14.28 -0.85 7.01
C TRP A 137 15.40 -1.90 7.10
N PRO A 138 15.57 -2.81 6.12
CA PRO A 138 16.62 -3.83 6.13
C PRO A 138 18.03 -3.26 5.98
N LEU A 139 18.21 -2.05 5.43
CA LEU A 139 19.53 -1.43 5.29
C LEU A 139 20.10 -0.88 6.60
N GLY A 140 19.26 -0.52 7.58
CA GLY A 140 19.78 -0.01 8.85
C GLY A 140 18.75 0.41 9.89
N LEU A 141 17.54 0.83 9.52
CA LEU A 141 16.57 1.30 10.52
C LEU A 141 16.21 0.17 11.50
N ALA A 142 16.04 -1.07 11.04
CA ALA A 142 15.77 -2.20 11.92
C ALA A 142 16.82 -2.32 13.05
N THR A 143 18.11 -2.14 12.74
CA THR A 143 19.17 -2.19 13.75
C THR A 143 19.17 -0.99 14.69
N VAL A 144 18.78 0.20 14.23
CA VAL A 144 18.61 1.38 15.09
C VAL A 144 17.53 1.14 16.14
N PHE A 145 16.48 0.38 15.78
CA PHE A 145 15.43 -0.07 16.70
C PHE A 145 15.80 -1.33 17.51
N GLY A 146 17.07 -1.77 17.47
CA GLY A 146 17.56 -2.91 18.24
C GLY A 146 17.17 -4.28 17.68
N ILE A 147 16.67 -4.36 16.45
CA ILE A 147 16.28 -5.62 15.82
C ILE A 147 17.51 -6.28 15.21
N GLN A 148 17.81 -7.50 15.67
CA GLN A 148 18.90 -8.34 15.17
C GLN A 148 18.31 -9.58 14.49
N ALA A 149 18.38 -9.63 13.16
CA ALA A 149 17.88 -10.74 12.37
C ALA A 149 18.67 -10.87 11.06
N GLY A 150 18.68 -12.06 10.45
CA GLY A 150 19.42 -12.31 9.20
C GLY A 150 18.92 -11.52 7.98
N TRP A 151 17.77 -10.85 8.09
CA TRP A 151 17.23 -9.94 7.07
C TRP A 151 17.51 -8.46 7.36
N ALA A 152 18.09 -8.14 8.53
CA ALA A 152 18.41 -6.78 8.96
C ALA A 152 19.91 -6.47 8.72
N ALA A 153 20.24 -5.18 8.59
CA ALA A 153 21.58 -4.67 8.24
C ALA A 153 22.20 -5.36 7.02
N LEU A 154 21.40 -5.60 5.98
CA LEU A 154 21.87 -6.19 4.74
C LEU A 154 22.77 -5.21 3.98
N ALA A 155 23.81 -5.74 3.32
CA ALA A 155 24.55 -4.99 2.32
C ALA A 155 23.60 -4.53 1.19
N PRO A 156 23.84 -3.37 0.55
CA PRO A 156 22.92 -2.81 -0.44
C PRO A 156 22.48 -3.81 -1.53
N ALA A 157 23.43 -4.53 -2.13
CA ALA A 157 23.13 -5.52 -3.18
C ALA A 157 22.17 -6.62 -2.69
N ALA A 158 22.36 -7.12 -1.47
CA ALA A 158 21.51 -8.14 -0.88
C ALA A 158 20.11 -7.59 -0.56
N ALA A 159 20.02 -6.37 -0.02
CA ALA A 159 18.75 -5.71 0.22
C ALA A 159 17.96 -5.52 -1.08
N PHE A 160 18.62 -5.03 -2.15
CA PHE A 160 17.96 -4.86 -3.45
C PHE A 160 17.44 -6.19 -4.01
N GLY A 161 18.26 -7.24 -3.94
CA GLY A 161 17.90 -8.58 -4.43
C GLY A 161 16.74 -9.22 -3.67
N ALA A 162 16.60 -8.97 -2.37
CA ALA A 162 15.57 -9.62 -1.55
C ALA A 162 14.31 -8.75 -1.30
N PHE A 163 14.41 -7.42 -1.37
CA PHE A 163 13.34 -6.50 -0.98
C PHE A 163 12.81 -5.64 -2.13
N MET A 164 13.46 -5.60 -3.30
CA MET A 164 13.03 -4.74 -4.41
C MET A 164 12.92 -5.47 -5.75
N VAL A 165 14.02 -6.05 -6.23
CA VAL A 165 14.12 -6.62 -7.57
C VAL A 165 13.03 -7.65 -7.89
N PRO A 166 12.67 -8.60 -7.00
CA PRO A 166 11.64 -9.60 -7.29
C PRO A 166 10.26 -9.01 -7.54
N PHE A 167 9.99 -7.81 -7.02
CA PHE A 167 8.67 -7.18 -7.02
C PHE A 167 8.43 -6.26 -8.22
N LEU A 168 9.49 -5.78 -8.90
CA LEU A 168 9.40 -4.75 -9.94
C LEU A 168 8.44 -5.11 -11.09
N ILE A 169 8.56 -6.33 -11.64
CA ILE A 169 7.68 -6.79 -12.73
C ILE A 169 6.24 -6.87 -12.24
N GLY A 170 6.04 -7.48 -11.06
CA GLY A 170 4.73 -7.59 -10.45
C GLY A 170 4.12 -6.20 -10.19
N ASP A 171 4.91 -5.23 -9.77
CA ASP A 171 4.45 -3.88 -9.47
C ASP A 171 4.09 -3.10 -10.73
N ALA A 172 4.82 -3.28 -11.84
CA ALA A 172 4.42 -2.71 -13.12
C ALA A 172 3.02 -3.20 -13.55
N VAL A 173 2.76 -4.51 -13.40
CA VAL A 173 1.43 -5.09 -13.66
C VAL A 173 0.38 -4.51 -12.70
N LYS A 174 0.68 -4.44 -11.40
CA LYS A 174 -0.24 -3.89 -10.40
C LYS A 174 -0.54 -2.41 -10.64
N ILE A 175 0.44 -1.61 -11.07
CA ILE A 175 0.25 -0.21 -11.45
C ILE A 175 -0.73 -0.13 -12.63
N ALA A 176 -0.51 -0.91 -13.69
CA ALA A 176 -1.41 -0.93 -14.85
C ALA A 176 -2.84 -1.28 -14.43
N LEU A 177 -3.01 -2.32 -13.59
CA LEU A 177 -4.31 -2.73 -13.07
C LEU A 177 -4.96 -1.65 -12.19
N ALA A 178 -4.23 -1.02 -11.28
CA ALA A 178 -4.74 0.07 -10.44
C ALA A 178 -5.28 1.23 -11.28
N VAL A 179 -4.53 1.63 -12.32
CA VAL A 179 -4.92 2.69 -13.24
C VAL A 179 -6.14 2.30 -14.06
N LEU A 180 -6.20 1.06 -14.58
CA LEU A 180 -7.35 0.56 -15.34
C LEU A 180 -8.61 0.53 -14.47
N LEU A 181 -8.52 0.02 -13.24
CA LEU A 181 -9.65 0.00 -12.30
C LEU A 181 -10.13 1.43 -11.97
N ALA A 182 -9.20 2.34 -11.69
CA ALA A 182 -9.54 3.72 -11.34
C ALA A 182 -10.14 4.49 -12.53
N ALA A 183 -9.54 4.36 -13.73
CA ALA A 183 -10.02 5.01 -14.93
C ALA A 183 -11.35 4.41 -15.42
N GLY A 184 -11.48 3.08 -15.41
CA GLY A 184 -12.68 2.34 -15.79
C GLY A 184 -13.85 2.64 -14.87
N GLY A 185 -13.65 2.64 -13.56
CA GLY A 185 -14.68 3.03 -12.59
C GLY A 185 -15.19 4.44 -12.83
N ARG A 186 -14.32 5.38 -13.22
CA ARG A 186 -14.73 6.75 -13.53
C ARG A 186 -15.50 6.85 -14.83
N ALA A 187 -15.20 6.00 -15.81
CA ALA A 187 -15.92 5.93 -17.07
C ALA A 187 -17.33 5.34 -16.86
N LEU A 188 -17.47 4.36 -15.98
CA LEU A 188 -18.76 3.76 -15.65
C LEU A 188 -19.68 4.74 -14.92
N LEU A 189 -19.16 5.50 -13.95
CA LEU A 189 -19.89 6.52 -13.18
C LEU A 189 -20.12 7.85 -13.93
N ARG A 190 -19.77 7.93 -15.22
CA ARG A 190 -20.08 9.09 -16.09
C ARG A 190 -21.44 8.95 -16.78
N ARG A 191 -22.05 7.76 -16.73
CA ARG A 191 -23.41 7.49 -17.20
C ARG A 191 -24.40 7.81 -16.08
#